data_AF-A0A919A0R9-F1
#
_entry.id   AF-A0A919A0R9-F1
#
_cell.length_a   1.000
_cell.length_b   1.000
_cell.length_c   1.000
_cell.angle_alpha   90.00
_cell.angle_beta   90.00
_cell.angle_gamma   90.00
#
_symmetry.space_group_name_H-M   'P 1'
#
loop_
_entity.id
_entity.type
_entity.pdbx_description
1 polymer ?
#
loop_
_entity_poly.entity_id
_entity_poly.type
_entity_poly.pdbx_seq_one_letter_code
_entity_poly.pdbx_strand_id
1 'polypeptide(L)'
;MTSVRMLATTTGAALVLALSGAARPATAVPAATQQDCDRATAAAEQAARDYDQLKKELQDLVAAGGHPDASQRQALADADVARSTAAAQAERICDSV
;
A
#
# COMPACT_ATOMS: atom_id res chain seq x y z
N MET A 1 -2.70 -15.04 -52.32
CA MET A 1 -2.13 -15.11 -50.96
C MET A 1 -3.22 -14.71 -49.98
N THR A 2 -3.71 -15.71 -49.23
CA THR A 2 -4.45 -15.65 -47.94
C THR A 2 -5.54 -14.58 -47.80
N SER A 3 -6.78 -14.83 -48.23
CA SER A 3 -7.87 -15.54 -47.50
C SER A 3 -8.34 -14.85 -46.22
N VAL A 4 -9.36 -13.99 -46.38
CA VAL A 4 -10.25 -13.49 -45.34
C VAL A 4 -11.10 -14.67 -44.84
N ARG A 5 -11.07 -14.94 -43.54
CA ARG A 5 -12.02 -15.86 -42.89
C ARG A 5 -12.86 -15.09 -41.88
N MET A 6 -14.11 -14.92 -42.28
CA MET A 6 -15.23 -14.40 -41.51
C MET A 6 -15.44 -15.18 -40.20
N LEU A 7 -15.90 -14.44 -39.20
CA LEU A 7 -16.37 -14.91 -37.90
C LEU A 7 -17.51 -15.91 -38.08
N ALA A 8 -17.32 -17.12 -37.57
CA ALA A 8 -18.36 -18.12 -37.41
C ALA A 8 -18.83 -18.13 -35.95
N THR A 9 -20.13 -17.89 -35.79
CA THR A 9 -20.93 -18.01 -34.57
C THR A 9 -20.87 -19.41 -33.98
N THR A 10 -20.81 -19.54 -32.65
CA THR A 10 -21.36 -20.73 -31.98
C THR A 10 -22.09 -20.36 -30.69
N THR A 11 -23.30 -20.90 -30.65
CA THR A 11 -24.37 -20.88 -29.66
C THR A 11 -23.98 -21.59 -28.37
N GLY A 12 -24.53 -21.10 -27.25
CA GLY A 12 -25.03 -21.98 -26.19
C GLY A 12 -24.09 -22.29 -25.02
N ALA A 13 -24.40 -21.73 -23.85
CA ALA A 13 -24.97 -22.49 -22.74
C ALA A 13 -25.07 -21.56 -21.51
N ALA A 14 -26.29 -21.30 -21.07
CA ALA A 14 -26.55 -20.75 -19.75
C ALA A 14 -26.11 -21.79 -18.70
N LEU A 15 -24.99 -21.52 -18.01
CA LEU A 15 -24.62 -22.26 -16.82
C LEU A 15 -25.37 -21.65 -15.63
N VAL A 16 -26.46 -22.31 -15.25
CA VAL A 16 -27.12 -22.17 -13.95
C VAL A 16 -26.12 -22.61 -12.88
N LEU A 17 -25.45 -21.68 -12.21
CA LEU A 17 -24.68 -21.97 -11.01
C LEU A 17 -25.62 -21.97 -9.81
N ALA A 18 -26.32 -23.08 -9.66
CA ALA A 18 -26.97 -23.46 -8.42
C ALA A 18 -25.90 -23.94 -7.42
N LEU A 19 -25.95 -23.35 -6.23
CA LEU A 19 -25.52 -23.86 -4.93
C LEU A 19 -24.18 -24.59 -4.86
N SER A 20 -23.20 -23.94 -4.24
CA SER A 20 -22.35 -24.59 -3.23
C SER A 20 -21.68 -23.50 -2.41
N GLY A 21 -21.95 -23.46 -1.11
CA GLY A 21 -21.21 -22.64 -0.16
C GLY A 21 -19.76 -23.08 -0.14
N ALA A 22 -18.95 -22.51 -1.04
CA ALA A 22 -17.52 -22.66 -1.00
C ALA A 22 -17.03 -21.90 0.24
N ALA A 23 -16.93 -22.63 1.35
CA ALA A 23 -16.01 -22.28 2.42
C ALA A 23 -14.66 -22.04 1.75
N ARG A 24 -14.30 -20.77 1.62
CA ARG A 24 -12.97 -20.38 1.13
C ARG A 24 -11.97 -21.12 2.02
N PRO A 25 -11.07 -21.95 1.48
CA PRO A 25 -10.03 -22.56 2.29
C PRO A 25 -9.30 -21.41 2.99
N ALA A 26 -9.21 -21.47 4.31
CA ALA A 26 -8.36 -20.58 5.07
C ALA A 26 -6.93 -20.84 4.58
N THR A 27 -6.47 -20.03 3.64
CA THR A 27 -5.07 -19.99 3.25
C THR A 27 -4.30 -19.62 4.51
N ALA A 28 -3.58 -20.60 5.08
CA ALA A 28 -2.66 -20.36 6.17
C ALA A 28 -1.72 -19.23 5.73
N VAL A 29 -1.86 -18.06 6.35
CA VAL A 29 -0.92 -16.96 6.14
C VAL A 29 0.41 -17.44 6.73
N PRO A 30 1.50 -17.48 5.95
CA PRO A 30 2.80 -17.84 6.51
C PRO A 30 3.11 -16.90 7.69
N ALA A 31 3.56 -17.47 8.80
CA ALA A 31 3.98 -16.68 9.96
C ALA A 31 5.08 -15.70 9.53
N ALA A 32 5.03 -14.48 10.06
CA ALA A 32 6.06 -13.50 9.77
C ALA A 32 7.41 -14.02 10.27
N THR A 33 8.48 -13.70 9.55
CA THR A 33 9.84 -14.04 9.97
C THR A 33 10.49 -12.85 10.67
N GLN A 34 11.53 -13.10 11.47
CA GLN A 34 12.36 -12.03 12.04
C GLN A 34 12.84 -11.04 10.97
N GLN A 35 13.19 -11.54 9.77
CA GLN A 35 13.62 -10.70 8.66
C GLN A 35 12.51 -9.78 8.15
N ASP A 36 11.24 -10.20 8.21
CA ASP A 36 10.09 -9.35 7.85
C ASP A 36 9.88 -8.25 8.88
N CYS A 37 10.04 -8.54 10.18
CA CYS A 37 10.01 -7.55 11.24
C CYS A 37 11.15 -6.52 11.09
N ASP A 38 12.39 -6.97 10.84
CA ASP A 38 13.53 -6.07 10.64
C ASP A 38 13.30 -5.13 9.45
N ARG A 39 12.77 -5.65 8.34
CA ARG A 39 12.42 -4.85 7.16
C ARG A 39 11.31 -3.84 7.45
N ALA A 40 10.25 -4.26 8.16
CA ALA A 40 9.14 -3.39 8.49
C ALA A 40 9.58 -2.26 9.44
N THR A 41 10.44 -2.57 10.41
CA THR A 41 11.06 -1.59 11.30
C THR A 41 11.89 -0.58 10.52
N ALA A 42 12.76 -1.03 9.62
CA ALA A 42 13.56 -0.14 8.78
C ALA A 42 12.70 0.79 7.90
N ALA A 43 11.57 0.29 7.39
CA ALA A 43 10.61 1.10 6.63
C ALA A 43 9.91 2.15 7.50
N ALA A 44 9.51 1.79 8.73
CA ALA A 44 8.93 2.74 9.68
C ALA A 44 9.92 3.85 10.06
N GLU A 45 11.18 3.50 10.31
CA GLU A 45 12.23 4.49 10.58
C GLU A 45 12.48 5.40 9.39
N GLN A 46 12.47 4.87 8.16
CA GLN A 46 12.63 5.70 6.97
C GLN A 46 11.48 6.70 6.84
N ALA A 47 10.23 6.26 6.99
CA ALA A 47 9.08 7.15 6.94
C ALA A 47 9.12 8.23 8.05
N ALA A 48 9.65 7.89 9.24
CA ALA A 48 9.88 8.87 10.30
C ALA A 48 10.92 9.93 9.92
N ARG A 49 12.05 9.52 9.33
CA ARG A 49 13.09 10.43 8.83
C ARG A 49 12.56 11.35 7.74
N ASP A 50 11.77 10.82 6.80
CA ASP A 50 11.19 11.59 5.71
C ASP A 50 10.22 12.67 6.23
N TYR A 51 9.35 12.30 7.19
CA TYR A 51 8.48 13.27 7.86
C TYR A 51 9.27 14.36 8.59
N ASP A 52 10.29 13.99 9.36
CA ASP A 52 11.08 14.96 10.13
C ASP A 52 11.89 15.90 9.24
N GLN A 53 12.42 15.39 8.12
CA GLN A 53 13.11 16.19 7.12
C GLN A 53 12.16 17.21 6.47
N LEU A 54 10.99 16.77 6.00
CA LEU A 54 10.00 17.67 5.41
C LEU A 54 9.51 18.71 6.42
N LYS A 55 9.24 18.30 7.66
CA LYS A 55 8.88 19.21 8.75
C LYS A 55 9.94 20.28 8.95
N LYS A 56 11.22 19.90 8.95
CA LYS A 56 12.35 20.83 9.08
C LYS A 56 12.42 21.80 7.90
N GLU A 57 12.30 21.31 6.68
CA GLU A 57 12.31 22.15 5.46
C GLU A 57 11.21 23.23 5.50
N LEU A 58 10.00 22.86 5.94
CA LEU A 58 8.91 23.82 6.08
C LEU A 58 9.13 24.80 7.24
N GLN A 59 9.75 24.36 8.33
CA GLN A 59 10.16 25.25 9.42
C GLN A 59 11.21 26.27 8.97
N ASP A 60 12.21 25.82 8.21
CA ASP A 60 13.27 26.67 7.67
C ASP A 60 12.68 27.67 6.64
N LEU A 61 11.72 27.25 5.82
CA LEU A 61 10.97 28.14 4.92
C LEU A 61 10.25 29.26 5.69
N VAL A 62 9.55 28.91 6.78
CA VAL A 62 8.84 29.89 7.62
C VAL A 62 9.83 30.82 8.31
N ALA A 63 10.96 30.32 8.81
CA ALA A 63 12.00 31.12 9.43
C ALA A 63 12.63 32.12 8.44
N ALA A 64 12.71 31.77 7.16
CA ALA A 64 13.15 32.65 6.08
C ALA A 64 12.07 33.67 5.63
N GLY A 65 10.90 33.70 6.27
CA GLY A 65 9.79 34.59 5.93
C GLY A 65 8.87 34.07 4.82
N GLY A 66 9.05 32.82 4.39
CA GLY A 66 8.16 32.14 3.46
C GLY A 66 6.88 31.63 4.14
N HIS A 67 5.91 31.22 3.32
CA HIS A 67 4.67 30.61 3.77
C HIS A 67 4.43 29.32 3.00
N PRO A 68 4.41 28.14 3.65
CA PRO A 68 4.07 26.88 3.00
C PRO A 68 2.70 26.98 2.34
N ASP A 69 2.62 26.64 1.06
CA ASP A 69 1.35 26.59 0.33
C ASP A 69 0.52 25.35 0.72
N ALA A 70 -0.66 25.21 0.10
CA ALA A 70 -1.54 24.07 0.38
C ALA A 70 -0.90 22.72 0.04
N SER A 71 -0.14 22.62 -1.06
CA SER A 71 0.50 21.37 -1.47
C SER A 71 1.60 20.94 -0.49
N GLN A 72 2.38 21.89 0.03
CA GLN A 72 3.43 21.63 1.02
C GLN A 72 2.85 21.18 2.36
N ARG A 73 1.75 21.81 2.81
CA ARG A 73 1.05 21.38 4.03
C ARG A 73 0.42 20.01 3.87
N GLN A 74 -0.15 19.72 2.69
CA GLN A 74 -0.69 18.40 2.39
C GLN A 74 0.42 17.34 2.39
N ALA A 75 1.57 17.62 1.78
CA ALA A 75 2.70 16.70 1.78
C ALA A 75 3.18 16.36 3.20
N LEU A 76 3.19 17.34 4.12
CA LEU A 76 3.53 17.08 5.53
C LEU A 76 2.48 16.19 6.20
N ALA A 77 1.20 16.41 5.93
CA ALA A 77 0.13 15.57 6.45
C ALA A 77 0.19 14.14 5.90
N ASP A 78 0.45 13.98 4.61
CA ASP A 78 0.60 12.67 3.97
C ASP A 78 1.83 11.92 4.52
N ALA A 79 2.95 12.62 4.74
CA ALA A 79 4.14 12.05 5.38
C ALA A 79 3.87 11.60 6.83
N ASP A 80 3.05 12.33 7.59
CA ASP A 80 2.67 11.93 8.95
C ASP A 80 1.81 10.66 8.95
N VAL A 81 0.86 10.56 8.01
CA VAL A 81 0.04 9.36 7.81
C VAL A 81 0.92 8.18 7.40
N ALA A 82 1.86 8.39 6.48
CA ALA A 82 2.79 7.36 6.04
C ALA A 82 3.66 6.85 7.20
N ARG A 83 4.24 7.76 7.99
CA ARG A 83 4.99 7.44 9.22
C ARG A 83 4.16 6.61 10.19
N SER A 84 2.96 7.07 10.51
CA SER A 84 2.07 6.40 11.48
C SER A 84 1.62 5.02 11.00
N THR A 85 1.31 4.90 9.71
CA THR A 85 0.90 3.63 9.09
C THR A 85 2.05 2.63 9.05
N ALA A 86 3.26 3.09 8.71
CA ALA A 86 4.45 2.25 8.68
C ALA A 86 4.81 1.75 10.08
N ALA A 87 4.72 2.61 11.11
CA ALA A 87 4.92 2.22 12.51
C ALA A 87 3.92 1.13 12.94
N ALA A 88 2.62 1.36 12.72
CA ALA A 88 1.58 0.38 13.06
C ALA A 88 1.67 -0.92 12.25
N GLN A 89 2.23 -0.87 11.03
CA GLN A 89 2.50 -2.07 10.24
C GLN A 89 3.69 -2.84 10.81
N ALA A 90 4.77 -2.16 11.20
CA ALA A 90 5.92 -2.78 11.84
C ALA A 90 5.52 -3.49 13.14
N GLU A 91 4.75 -2.82 14.01
CA GLU A 91 4.22 -3.42 15.25
C GLU A 91 3.45 -4.72 14.96
N ARG A 92 2.48 -4.69 14.03
CA ARG A 92 1.69 -5.88 13.69
C ARG A 92 2.51 -7.03 13.11
N ILE A 93 3.53 -6.72 12.30
CA ILE A 93 4.39 -7.75 11.71
C ILE A 93 5.27 -8.35 12.80
N CYS A 94 5.92 -7.52 13.62
CA CYS A 94 6.81 -7.95 14.70
C CYS A 94 6.08 -8.73 15.80
N ASP A 95 4.83 -8.37 16.13
CA ASP A 95 3.99 -9.13 17.07
C ASP A 95 3.57 -10.52 16.53
N SER A 96 3.76 -10.75 15.22
CA SER A 96 3.40 -12.01 14.53
C SER A 96 4.60 -12.90 14.17
N VAL A 97 5.82 -12.50 14.59
CA VAL A 97 7.05 -13.29 14.52
C VAL A 97 7.13 -14.22 15.73
#